data_AF-A0A5D6VW58-F1
#
_entry.id   AF-A0A5D6VW58-F1
#
_cell.length_a   1.000
_cell.length_b   1.000
_cell.length_c   1.000
_cell.angle_alpha   90.00
_cell.angle_beta   90.00
_cell.angle_gamma   90.00
#
_symmetry.space_group_name_H-M   'P 1'
#
loop_
_entity.id
_entity.type
_entity.pdbx_description
1 polymer ?
#
loop_
_entity_poly.entity_id
_entity_poly.type
_entity_poly.pdbx_seq_one_letter_code
_entity_poly.pdbx_strand_id
1 'polypeptide(L)'
;MSERYFYPMLIEHTPDGQGYTGRLLDLRINVEGKSLAELMDNSHKALDKFFDDGLTPKIKGTDPAEITPPKGQSIIVVEFDRIAYKMKHDKATVTKAVTMPAWMSNIAKEKRINCSQLLQRALLDVFEKD
;
A
#
# COMPACT_ATOMS: atom_id res chain seq x y z
N MET A 1 -4.32 10.07 6.97
CA MET A 1 -5.12 9.24 6.06
C MET A 1 -4.26 8.05 5.75
N SER A 2 -4.49 6.93 6.44
CA SER A 2 -3.98 5.65 5.98
C SER A 2 -4.52 5.42 4.56
N GLU A 3 -3.69 5.57 3.53
CA GLU A 3 -4.08 5.29 2.15
C GLU A 3 -4.06 3.77 1.92
N ARG A 4 -5.02 3.11 2.58
CA ARG A 4 -5.25 1.68 2.50
C ARG A 4 -6.32 1.41 1.47
N TYR A 5 -6.01 0.50 0.56
CA TYR A 5 -6.92 0.01 -0.46
C TYR A 5 -7.13 -1.48 -0.22
N PHE A 6 -8.36 -1.94 -0.43
CA PHE A 6 -8.74 -3.33 -0.22
C PHE A 6 -9.22 -3.87 -1.56
N TYR A 7 -8.52 -4.85 -2.10
CA TYR A 7 -8.83 -5.43 -3.40
C TYR A 7 -9.31 -6.87 -3.23
N PRO A 8 -10.57 -7.16 -3.57
CA PRO A 8 -11.05 -8.53 -3.63
C PRO A 8 -10.29 -9.32 -4.68
N MET A 9 -9.88 -10.52 -4.29
CA MET A 9 -9.25 -11.51 -5.12
C MET A 9 -10.08 -12.79 -5.10
N LEU A 10 -10.48 -13.26 -6.28
CA LEU A 10 -11.05 -14.60 -6.41
C LEU A 10 -9.91 -15.60 -6.45
N ILE A 11 -10.01 -16.65 -5.63
CA ILE A 11 -9.05 -17.73 -5.57
C ILE A 11 -9.70 -19.05 -5.89
N GLU A 12 -8.94 -19.95 -6.49
CA GLU A 12 -9.30 -21.33 -6.74
C GLU A 12 -8.05 -22.22 -6.67
N HIS A 13 -8.25 -23.52 -6.51
CA HIS A 13 -7.15 -24.46 -6.61
C HIS A 13 -6.66 -24.54 -8.05
N THR A 14 -5.35 -24.70 -8.23
CA THR A 14 -4.78 -25.04 -9.54
C THR A 14 -5.36 -26.37 -10.03
N PRO A 15 -5.39 -26.62 -11.37
CA PRO A 15 -5.97 -27.85 -11.91
C PRO A 15 -5.32 -29.15 -11.40
N ASP A 16 -4.05 -29.09 -10.99
CA ASP A 16 -3.31 -30.21 -10.40
C ASP A 16 -3.50 -30.34 -8.87
N GLY A 17 -4.22 -29.40 -8.25
CA GLY A 17 -4.47 -29.34 -6.81
C GLY A 17 -3.24 -28.99 -5.95
N GLN A 18 -2.10 -28.63 -6.56
CA GLN A 18 -0.84 -28.39 -5.84
C GLN A 18 -0.63 -26.94 -5.41
N GLY A 19 -1.58 -26.06 -5.68
CA GLY A 19 -1.50 -24.66 -5.32
C GLY A 19 -2.82 -23.93 -5.52
N TYR A 20 -2.69 -22.61 -5.63
CA TYR A 20 -3.78 -21.67 -5.80
C TYR A 20 -3.48 -20.72 -6.96
N THR A 21 -4.51 -20.40 -7.71
CA THR A 21 -4.54 -19.23 -8.59
C THR A 21 -5.39 -18.16 -7.92
N GLY A 22 -5.03 -16.90 -8.15
CA GLY A 22 -5.72 -15.73 -7.61
C GLY A 22 -5.88 -14.67 -8.69
N ARG A 23 -7.05 -14.03 -8.73
CA ARG A 23 -7.37 -12.93 -9.66
C ARG A 23 -7.92 -11.73 -8.93
N LEU A 24 -7.15 -10.64 -8.90
CA LEU A 24 -7.58 -9.34 -8.38
C LEU A 24 -8.59 -8.73 -9.34
N LEU A 25 -9.83 -8.57 -8.90
CA LEU A 25 -10.96 -8.27 -9.79
C LEU A 25 -10.84 -6.91 -10.45
N ASP A 26 -10.51 -5.90 -9.66
CA ASP A 26 -10.48 -4.51 -10.12
C ASP A 26 -9.24 -4.18 -10.96
N LEU A 27 -8.16 -4.96 -10.78
CA LEU A 27 -6.86 -4.67 -11.36
C LEU A 27 -6.51 -5.59 -12.53
N ARG A 28 -7.33 -6.63 -12.79
CA ARG A 28 -7.07 -7.66 -13.82
C ARG A 28 -5.68 -8.31 -13.69
N ILE A 29 -5.17 -8.38 -12.47
CA ILE A 29 -3.91 -9.02 -12.13
C ILE A 29 -4.21 -10.47 -11.74
N ASN A 30 -3.48 -11.41 -12.33
CA ASN A 30 -3.49 -12.80 -11.91
C ASN A 30 -2.17 -13.13 -11.19
N VAL A 31 -2.27 -13.95 -10.16
CA VAL A 31 -1.16 -14.41 -9.34
C VAL A 31 -1.35 -15.89 -9.02
N GLU A 32 -0.25 -16.56 -8.72
CA GLU A 32 -0.25 -17.98 -8.36
C GLU A 32 0.63 -18.19 -7.13
N GLY A 33 0.39 -19.26 -6.39
CA GLY A 33 1.22 -19.68 -5.26
C GLY A 33 0.97 -21.12 -4.88
N LYS A 34 1.99 -21.84 -4.42
CA LYS A 34 1.87 -23.24 -3.97
C LYS A 34 1.15 -23.36 -2.62
N SER A 35 1.04 -22.25 -1.91
CA SER A 35 0.29 -22.12 -0.67
C SER A 35 -0.47 -20.80 -0.65
N LEU A 36 -1.45 -20.67 0.25
CA LEU A 36 -2.15 -19.41 0.44
C LEU A 36 -1.19 -18.28 0.87
N ALA A 37 -0.17 -18.59 1.68
CA ALA A 37 0.83 -17.61 2.09
C ALA A 37 1.65 -17.10 0.90
N GLU A 38 2.13 -18.01 0.04
CA GLU A 38 2.88 -17.63 -1.16
C GLU A 38 2.00 -16.84 -2.15
N LEU A 39 0.72 -17.22 -2.29
CA LEU A 39 -0.25 -16.48 -3.10
C LEU A 39 -0.41 -15.04 -2.59
N MET A 40 -0.54 -14.85 -1.27
CA MET A 40 -0.63 -13.52 -0.67
C MET A 40 0.63 -12.70 -0.87
N ASP A 41 1.81 -13.28 -0.66
CA ASP A 41 3.09 -12.61 -0.91
C ASP A 41 3.23 -12.17 -2.38
N ASN A 42 2.83 -13.04 -3.31
CA ASN A 42 2.85 -12.74 -4.74
C ASN A 42 1.80 -11.68 -5.11
N SER A 43 0.65 -11.68 -4.45
CA SER A 43 -0.38 -10.64 -4.59
C SER A 43 0.15 -9.26 -4.19
N HIS A 44 0.79 -9.15 -3.03
CA HIS A 44 1.39 -7.90 -2.57
C HIS A 44 2.49 -7.42 -3.51
N LYS A 45 3.37 -8.31 -4.00
CA LYS A 45 4.39 -7.94 -4.99
C LYS A 45 3.79 -7.44 -6.30
N ALA A 46 2.70 -8.05 -6.75
CA ALA A 46 2.03 -7.63 -7.98
C ALA A 46 1.35 -6.26 -7.81
N LEU A 47 0.76 -6.00 -6.64
CA LEU A 47 0.21 -4.69 -6.28
C LEU A 47 1.32 -3.63 -6.21
N ASP A 48 2.43 -3.91 -5.51
CA ASP A 48 3.60 -3.04 -5.44
C ASP A 48 4.05 -2.62 -6.85
N LYS A 49 4.22 -3.60 -7.75
CA LYS A 49 4.60 -3.34 -9.14
C LYS A 49 3.56 -2.51 -9.90
N PHE A 50 2.28 -2.81 -9.71
CA PHE A 50 1.19 -2.09 -10.38
C PHE A 50 1.15 -0.60 -10.01
N PHE A 51 1.51 -0.25 -8.77
CA PHE A 51 1.56 1.14 -8.32
C PHE A 51 2.89 1.85 -8.63
N ASP A 52 3.99 1.12 -8.89
CA ASP A 52 5.27 1.67 -9.35
C ASP A 52 5.15 2.29 -10.74
N ASP A 53 4.35 1.68 -11.62
CA ASP A 53 4.23 2.07 -13.03
C ASP A 53 3.58 3.46 -13.22
N GLY A 54 3.19 4.17 -12.15
CA GLY A 54 2.81 5.59 -12.15
C GLY A 54 1.56 5.95 -12.96
N LEU A 55 0.90 4.95 -13.54
CA LEU A 55 -0.12 5.11 -14.58
C LEU A 55 -1.55 5.06 -14.07
N THR A 56 -1.78 4.78 -12.78
CA THR A 56 -3.13 4.38 -12.38
C THR A 56 -3.89 5.48 -11.64
N PRO A 57 -5.09 5.90 -12.12
CA PRO A 57 -6.06 6.53 -11.23
C PRO A 57 -6.32 5.62 -10.01
N LYS A 58 -6.73 6.21 -8.87
CA LYS A 58 -7.11 5.45 -7.67
C LYS A 58 -8.29 4.52 -8.02
N ILE A 59 -8.01 3.28 -8.43
CA ILE A 59 -9.05 2.27 -8.62
C ILE A 59 -9.47 1.84 -7.22
N LYS A 60 -10.67 2.24 -6.81
CA LYS A 60 -11.25 1.73 -5.57
C LYS A 60 -11.60 0.26 -5.79
N GLY A 61 -11.24 -0.60 -4.84
CA GLY A 61 -11.66 -1.99 -4.90
C GLY A 61 -13.17 -2.11 -4.78
N THR A 62 -13.73 -3.10 -5.47
CA THR A 62 -15.15 -3.48 -5.33
C THR A 62 -15.42 -3.94 -3.89
N ASP A 63 -16.61 -3.69 -3.36
CA ASP A 63 -16.98 -4.21 -2.03
C ASP A 63 -17.05 -5.75 -2.07
N PRO A 64 -16.28 -6.48 -1.24
CA PRO A 64 -16.37 -7.94 -1.15
C PRO A 64 -17.79 -8.47 -0.94
N ALA A 65 -18.65 -7.72 -0.26
CA ALA A 65 -20.03 -8.11 0.03
C ALA A 65 -20.94 -8.08 -1.21
N GLU A 66 -20.56 -7.32 -2.25
CA GLU A 66 -21.31 -7.23 -3.51
C GLU A 66 -20.90 -8.31 -4.52
N ILE A 67 -19.85 -9.09 -4.21
CA ILE A 67 -19.30 -10.09 -5.11
C ILE A 67 -19.88 -11.46 -4.77
N THR A 68 -20.54 -12.08 -5.75
CA THR A 68 -20.93 -13.50 -5.68
C THR A 68 -19.85 -14.35 -6.34
N PRO A 69 -19.06 -15.15 -5.58
CA PRO A 69 -18.02 -15.97 -6.18
C PRO A 69 -18.62 -17.07 -7.07
N PRO A 70 -18.03 -17.35 -8.24
CA PRO A 70 -18.39 -18.50 -9.04
C PRO A 70 -18.20 -19.82 -8.27
N LYS A 71 -18.91 -20.87 -8.69
CA LYS A 71 -18.79 -22.20 -8.09
C LYS A 71 -17.34 -22.70 -8.15
N GLY A 72 -16.79 -23.08 -6.99
CA GLY A 72 -15.41 -23.55 -6.87
C GLY A 72 -14.38 -22.45 -6.60
N GLN A 73 -14.81 -21.19 -6.58
CA GLN A 73 -13.96 -20.05 -6.22
C GLN A 73 -14.34 -19.49 -4.85
N SER A 74 -13.37 -18.88 -4.17
CA SER A 74 -13.56 -18.16 -2.91
C SER A 74 -13.03 -16.73 -3.03
N ILE A 75 -13.58 -15.80 -2.25
CA ILE A 75 -13.08 -14.42 -2.20
C ILE A 75 -12.15 -14.28 -1.00
N ILE A 76 -10.99 -13.68 -1.24
CA ILE A 76 -10.15 -13.13 -0.19
C ILE A 76 -9.87 -11.65 -0.49
N VAL A 77 -9.51 -10.88 0.53
CA VAL A 77 -9.22 -9.45 0.38
C VAL A 77 -7.73 -9.25 0.57
N VAL A 78 -7.11 -8.56 -0.39
CA VAL A 78 -5.70 -8.15 -0.32
C VAL A 78 -5.64 -6.68 0.05
N GLU A 79 -4.97 -6.37 1.17
CA GLU A 79 -4.74 -5.00 1.61
C GLU A 79 -3.52 -4.42 0.88
N PHE A 80 -3.61 -3.15 0.49
CA PHE A 80 -2.50 -2.37 -0.03
C PHE A 80 -2.36 -1.07 0.76
N ASP A 81 -1.27 -0.93 1.50
CA ASP A 81 -0.92 0.30 2.20
C ASP A 81 0.07 1.12 1.35
N ARG A 82 -0.45 2.21 0.76
CA ARG A 82 0.34 3.08 -0.12
C ARG A 82 1.46 3.82 0.63
N ILE A 83 1.27 4.14 1.91
CA ILE A 83 2.28 4.87 2.69
C ILE A 83 3.43 3.92 3.03
N ALA A 84 3.13 2.71 3.51
CA ALA A 84 4.14 1.68 3.75
C ALA A 84 4.91 1.35 2.47
N TYR A 85 4.19 1.25 1.35
CA TYR A 85 4.79 1.06 0.03
C TYR A 85 5.75 2.20 -0.36
N LYS A 86 5.32 3.47 -0.22
CA LYS A 86 6.17 4.65 -0.50
C LYS A 86 7.39 4.69 0.40
N MET A 87 7.26 4.37 1.69
CA MET A 87 8.41 4.34 2.61
C MET A 87 9.48 3.32 2.19
N LYS A 88 9.07 2.22 1.54
CA LYS A 88 9.98 1.17 1.07
C LYS A 88 10.65 1.50 -0.26
N HIS A 89 9.92 2.14 -1.18
CA HIS A 89 10.35 2.32 -2.57
C HIS A 89 10.77 3.76 -2.93
N ASP A 90 10.17 4.78 -2.31
CA ASP A 90 10.53 6.19 -2.53
C ASP A 90 11.67 6.62 -1.58
N LYS A 91 12.91 6.35 -2.02
CA LYS A 91 14.13 6.69 -1.27
C LYS A 91 14.68 8.08 -1.60
N ALA A 92 14.02 8.83 -2.47
CA ALA A 92 14.49 10.14 -2.87
C ALA A 92 14.33 11.13 -1.71
N THR A 93 15.46 11.64 -1.20
CA THR A 93 15.41 12.73 -0.21
C THR A 93 15.30 14.06 -0.95
N VAL A 94 14.26 14.83 -0.62
CA VAL A 94 14.03 16.17 -1.18
C VAL A 94 14.15 17.25 -0.11
N THR A 95 14.82 18.34 -0.45
CA THR A 95 14.88 19.52 0.42
C THR A 95 13.62 20.37 0.23
N LYS A 96 12.98 20.75 1.34
CA LYS A 96 11.83 21.65 1.34
C LYS A 96 12.10 22.84 2.25
N ALA A 97 11.88 24.04 1.74
CA ALA A 97 11.88 25.26 2.54
C ALA A 97 10.56 25.36 3.31
N VAL A 98 10.63 25.59 4.62
CA VAL A 98 9.47 25.71 5.51
C VAL A 98 9.30 27.15 5.97
N THR A 99 8.07 27.64 5.97
CA THR A 99 7.74 28.97 6.51
C THR A 99 7.41 28.82 7.99
N MET A 100 8.10 29.56 8.85
CA MET A 100 7.87 29.56 10.29
C MET A 100 8.26 30.91 10.92
N PRO A 101 7.72 31.27 12.09
CA PRO A 101 8.12 32.48 12.80
C PRO A 101 9.62 32.51 13.12
N ALA A 102 10.24 33.70 13.01
CA ALA A 102 11.68 33.87 13.23
C ALA A 102 12.13 33.42 14.64
N TRP A 103 11.32 33.73 15.67
CA TRP A 103 11.60 33.31 17.05
C TRP A 103 11.66 31.79 17.19
N MET A 104 10.83 31.05 16.45
CA MET A 104 10.79 29.59 16.48
C MET A 104 12.03 29.00 15.82
N SER A 105 12.44 29.55 14.67
CA SER A 105 13.67 29.14 13.98
C SER A 105 14.91 29.34 14.86
N ASN A 106 14.99 30.47 15.56
CA ASN A 106 16.11 30.78 16.45
C ASN A 106 16.19 29.82 17.64
N ILE A 107 15.08 29.59 18.34
CA ILE A 107 15.02 28.62 19.46
C ILE A 107 15.38 27.21 18.98
N ALA A 108 14.91 26.81 17.79
CA ALA A 108 15.24 25.49 17.23
C ALA A 108 16.75 25.34 16.97
N LYS A 109 17.41 26.39 16.46
CA LYS A 109 18.88 26.42 16.28
C LYS A 109 19.62 26.38 17.61
N GLU A 110 19.23 27.18 18.59
CA GLU A 110 19.84 27.21 19.93
C GLU A 110 19.75 25.84 20.61
N LYS A 111 18.60 25.18 20.48
CA LYS A 111 18.36 23.84 21.01
C LYS A 111 18.92 22.71 20.14
N ARG A 112 19.61 23.03 19.04
CA ARG A 112 20.17 22.06 18.06
C ARG A 112 19.14 21.04 17.57
N ILE A 113 17.90 21.49 17.36
CA ILE A 113 16.81 20.65 16.87
C ILE A 113 17.05 20.34 15.39
N ASN A 114 17.01 19.06 15.03
CA ASN A 114 16.99 18.63 13.64
C ASN A 114 15.58 18.84 13.07
N CYS A 115 15.33 20.01 12.48
CA CYS A 115 14.03 20.37 11.92
C CYS A 115 13.56 19.39 10.84
N SER A 116 14.47 18.83 10.04
CA SER A 116 14.13 17.85 9.01
C SER A 116 13.57 16.56 9.62
N GLN A 117 14.25 16.02 10.64
CA GLN A 117 13.80 14.81 11.33
C GLN A 117 12.52 15.07 12.14
N LEU A 118 12.42 16.22 12.81
CA LEU A 118 11.21 16.62 13.53
C LEU A 118 10.01 16.72 12.60
N LEU A 119 10.19 17.35 11.42
CA LEU A 119 9.15 17.45 10.41
C LEU A 119 8.73 16.07 9.89
N GLN A 120 9.68 15.19 9.57
CA GLN A 120 9.38 13.82 9.14
C GLN A 120 8.57 13.07 10.19
N ARG A 121 8.97 13.13 11.47
CA ARG A 121 8.24 12.47 12.56
C ARG A 121 6.83 13.05 12.72
N ALA A 122 6.70 14.38 12.72
CA ALA A 122 5.40 15.03 12.82
C ALA A 122 4.47 14.68 11.65
N LEU A 123 5.00 14.55 10.43
CA LEU A 123 4.23 14.12 9.26
C LEU A 123 3.78 12.66 9.40
N LEU A 124 4.65 11.75 9.86
CA LEU A 124 4.27 10.35 10.14
C LEU A 124 3.15 10.25 11.18
N ASP A 125 3.26 10.99 12.30
CA ASP A 125 2.22 11.04 13.33
C ASP A 125 0.87 11.54 12.78
N VAL A 126 0.89 12.49 11.84
CA VAL A 126 -0.32 12.97 11.15
C VAL A 126 -0.89 11.89 10.22
N PHE A 127 -0.03 11.14 9.53
CA PHE A 127 -0.50 10.07 8.63
C PHE A 127 -1.18 8.92 9.37
N GLU A 128 -0.75 8.62 10.61
CA GLU A 128 -1.31 7.53 11.44
C GLU A 128 -2.61 7.89 12.15
N LYS A 129 -2.87 9.18 12.42
CA LYS A 129 -4.04 9.64 13.20
C LYS A 129 -5.28 9.95 12.35
N ASP A 130 -5.11 10.08 11.05
CA ASP A 130 -6.15 10.35 10.04
C ASP A 130 -6.38 9.13 9.16
#